data_AF-A0A838DTW1-F1
#
_entry.id   AF-A0A838DTW1-F1
#
_cell.length_a   1.000
_cell.length_b   1.000
_cell.length_c   1.000
_cell.angle_alpha   90.00
_cell.angle_beta   90.00
_cell.angle_gamma   90.00
#
_symmetry.space_group_name_H-M   'P 1'
#
loop_
_entity.id
_entity.type
_entity.pdbx_description
1 polymer ?
#
loop_
_entity_poly.entity_id
_entity_poly.type
_entity_poly.pdbx_seq_one_letter_code
_entity_poly.pdbx_strand_id
1 'polypeptide(L)'
;MAATVRQCAWCLRLTNHLGEQLSTTPIPKLYEATHGMCQVCGVLWLEQASGAGANSMSLLESLWSPARVRERSPAYLEEEIPFF
;
A
#
# COMPACT_ATOMS: atom_id res chain seq x y z
N MET A 1 2.45 -19.18 3.42
CA MET A 1 3.01 -17.81 3.40
C MET A 1 1.95 -16.91 4.03
N ALA A 2 2.20 -16.41 5.24
CA ALA A 2 1.25 -15.53 5.91
C ALA A 2 1.12 -14.22 5.11
N ALA A 3 -0.11 -13.83 4.77
CA ALA A 3 -0.34 -12.58 4.06
C ALA A 3 -0.15 -11.42 5.06
N THR A 4 0.94 -10.66 4.94
CA THR A 4 1.17 -9.48 5.79
C THR A 4 0.11 -8.42 5.52
N VAL A 5 -0.64 -8.05 6.55
CA VAL A 5 -1.64 -6.98 6.51
C VAL A 5 -0.97 -5.65 6.83
N ARG A 6 -1.28 -4.62 6.05
CA ARG A 6 -0.79 -3.24 6.23
C ARG A 6 -1.98 -2.30 6.38
N GLN A 7 -1.77 -1.12 6.95
CA GLN A 7 -2.76 -0.04 6.92
C GLN A 7 -2.36 1.04 5.91
N CYS A 8 -3.29 1.47 5.07
CA CYS A 8 -3.07 2.62 4.21
C CYS A 8 -2.90 3.88 5.07
N ALA A 9 -1.76 4.57 4.97
CA ALA A 9 -1.48 5.78 5.74
C ALA A 9 -2.40 6.96 5.40
N TRP A 10 -3.11 6.91 4.27
CA TRP A 10 -3.97 7.98 3.78
C TRP A 10 -5.45 7.74 4.11
N CYS A 11 -6.00 6.61 3.67
CA CYS A 11 -7.43 6.30 3.84
C CYS A 11 -7.73 5.39 5.04
N LEU A 12 -6.70 4.98 5.78
CA LEU A 12 -6.80 4.12 6.98
C LEU A 12 -7.47 2.76 6.77
N ARG A 13 -7.61 2.30 5.52
CA ARG A 13 -8.10 0.97 5.18
C ARG A 13 -6.99 -0.07 5.27
N LEU A 14 -7.36 -1.31 5.56
CA LEU A 14 -6.44 -2.43 5.52
C LEU A 14 -6.09 -2.78 4.08
N THR A 15 -4.83 -3.16 3.86
CA THR A 15 -4.32 -3.59 2.57
C THR A 15 -3.43 -4.81 2.71
N ASN A 16 -3.30 -5.59 1.65
CA ASN A 16 -2.23 -6.58 1.56
C ASN A 16 -0.90 -5.90 1.15
N HIS A 17 0.15 -6.71 1.01
CA HIS A 17 1.47 -6.26 0.57
C HIS A 17 1.51 -5.72 -0.87
N LEU A 18 0.49 -6.01 -1.69
CA LEU A 18 0.34 -5.49 -3.06
C LEU A 18 -0.46 -4.18 -3.12
N GLY A 19 -0.89 -3.66 -1.97
CA GLY A 19 -1.68 -2.44 -1.88
C GLY A 19 -3.16 -2.61 -2.25
N GLU A 20 -3.64 -3.85 -2.39
CA GLU A 20 -5.07 -4.14 -2.59
C GLU A 20 -5.83 -3.92 -1.29
N GLN A 21 -7.00 -3.28 -1.36
CA GLN A 21 -7.81 -3.01 -0.18
C GLN A 21 -8.48 -4.29 0.33
N LEU A 22 -8.23 -4.62 1.59
CA LEU A 22 -8.86 -5.74 2.30
C LEU A 22 -10.10 -5.28 3.09
N SER A 23 -10.16 -4.00 3.47
CA SER A 23 -11.32 -3.42 4.16
C SER A 23 -12.06 -2.41 3.28
N THR A 24 -13.40 -2.47 3.34
CA THR A 24 -14.28 -1.50 2.70
C THR A 24 -14.49 -0.24 3.53
N THR A 25 -14.20 -0.29 4.83
CA THR A 25 -14.28 0.82 5.76
C THR A 25 -12.89 1.21 6.27
N PRO A 26 -12.63 2.51 6.48
CA PRO A 26 -11.48 2.97 7.28
C PRO A 26 -11.57 2.39 8.68
N ILE A 27 -10.43 2.00 9.24
CA ILE A 27 -10.32 1.61 10.65
C ILE A 27 -9.48 2.66 11.40
N PRO A 28 -9.55 2.72 12.74
CA PRO A 28 -8.68 3.58 13.53
C PRO A 28 -7.20 3.36 13.17
N LYS A 29 -6.38 4.41 13.32
CA LYS A 29 -4.94 4.31 13.06
C LYS A 29 -4.30 3.28 14.00
N LEU A 30 -3.70 2.25 13.42
CA LEU A 30 -3.01 1.19 14.14
C LEU A 30 -1.52 1.55 14.18
N TYR A 31 -1.06 2.15 15.28
CA TYR A 31 0.33 2.61 15.41
C TYR A 31 1.36 1.47 15.32
N GLU A 32 0.97 0.26 15.70
CA GLU A 32 1.81 -0.95 15.66
C GLU A 32 1.80 -1.63 14.29
N ALA A 33 0.92 -1.23 13.37
CA ALA A 33 0.84 -1.84 12.05
C ALA A 33 1.89 -1.28 11.08
N THR A 34 2.32 -2.13 10.13
CA THR A 34 3.09 -1.64 8.98
C THR A 34 2.18 -0.76 8.10
N HIS A 35 2.61 0.47 7.83
CA HIS A 35 1.84 1.41 7.01
C HIS A 35 2.33 1.41 5.55
N GLY A 36 1.40 1.54 4.61
CA GLY A 36 1.68 1.64 3.17
C GLY A 36 0.70 2.57 2.47
N MET A 37 0.71 2.59 1.14
CA MET A 37 -0.30 3.28 0.34
C MET A 37 -1.12 2.26 -0.44
N CYS A 38 -2.45 2.31 -0.35
CA CYS A 38 -3.29 1.47 -1.21
C CYS A 38 -3.23 1.96 -2.66
N GLN A 39 -3.50 1.06 -3.61
CA GLN A 39 -3.48 1.39 -5.04
C GLN A 39 -4.35 2.61 -5.37
N VAL A 40 -5.58 2.66 -4.84
CA VAL A 40 -6.52 3.78 -5.06
C VAL A 40 -5.93 5.12 -4.62
N CYS A 41 -5.38 5.19 -3.40
CA CYS A 41 -4.77 6.42 -2.90
C CYS A 41 -3.50 6.79 -3.70
N GLY A 42 -2.72 5.80 -4.13
CA GLY A 42 -1.57 6.00 -4.99
C GLY A 42 -1.95 6.60 -6.35
N VAL A 43 -3.05 6.13 -6.94
CA VAL A 43 -3.60 6.67 -8.20
C VAL A 43 -3.96 8.13 -8.03
N LEU A 44 -4.80 8.44 -7.04
CA LEU A 44 -5.28 9.79 -6.80
C LEU A 44 -4.13 10.76 -6.51
N TRP A 45 -3.12 10.30 -5.76
CA TRP A 45 -1.93 11.10 -5.51
C TRP A 45 -1.15 11.35 -6.80
N LEU A 46 -0.91 10.32 -7.63
CA LEU A 46 -0.21 10.47 -8.89
C LEU A 46 -0.96 11.37 -9.86
N GLU A 47 -2.29 11.25 -9.97
CA GLU A 47 -3.11 12.10 -10.82
C GLU A 47 -3.04 13.58 -10.42
N GLN A 48 -3.02 13.84 -9.11
CA GLN A 48 -2.85 15.20 -8.59
C GLN A 48 -1.42 15.71 -8.82
N ALA A 49 -0.41 14.88 -8.54
CA ALA A 49 1.00 15.27 -8.66
C ALA A 49 1.46 15.44 -10.11
N SER A 50 0.92 14.67 -11.05
CA SER A 50 1.27 14.73 -12.47
C SER A 50 0.50 15.80 -13.25
N GLY A 51 -0.43 16.51 -12.61
CA GLY A 51 -1.17 17.60 -13.24
C GLY A 51 -1.93 17.13 -14.48
N ALA A 52 -2.94 16.27 -14.30
CA ALA A 52 -3.97 15.94 -15.30
C ALA A 52 -3.48 15.91 -16.77
N GLY A 53 -2.58 14.97 -17.10
CA GLY A 53 -2.08 14.85 -18.47
C GLY A 53 -1.28 13.59 -18.81
N ALA A 54 -0.90 12.78 -17.82
CA ALA A 54 -0.24 11.50 -18.05
C ALA A 54 -1.20 10.34 -17.74
N ASN A 55 -1.17 9.28 -18.54
CA ASN A 55 -1.94 8.04 -18.35
C ASN A 55 -1.56 7.38 -17.01
N SER A 56 -2.21 7.81 -15.92
CA SER A 56 -1.93 7.44 -14.52
C SER A 56 -1.85 5.93 -14.31
N MET A 57 -2.73 5.19 -15.01
CA MET A 57 -2.76 3.72 -15.02
C MET A 57 -1.45 3.05 -15.48
N SER A 58 -0.77 3.59 -16.51
CA SER A 58 0.47 3.01 -17.04
C SER A 58 1.67 3.25 -16.11
N LEU A 59 1.68 4.40 -15.43
CA LEU A 59 2.65 4.73 -14.38
C LEU A 59 2.48 3.83 -13.16
N LEU A 60 1.24 3.53 -12.77
CA LEU A 60 0.92 2.64 -11.68
C LEU A 60 1.35 1.20 -11.95
N GLU A 61 1.05 0.65 -13.14
CA GLU A 61 1.55 -0.69 -13.51
C GLU A 61 3.07 -0.76 -13.44
N SER A 62 3.76 0.32 -13.84
CA SER A 62 5.23 0.40 -13.78
C SER A 62 5.78 0.48 -12.36
N LEU A 63 5.08 1.15 -11.44
CA LEU A 63 5.49 1.36 -10.05
C LEU A 63 5.10 0.20 -9.12
N TRP A 64 3.95 -0.43 -9.37
CA TRP A 64 3.41 -1.56 -8.61
C TRP A 64 3.73 -2.92 -9.21
N SER A 65 4.47 -2.98 -10.31
CA SER A 65 4.93 -4.25 -10.89
C SER A 65 5.71 -5.05 -9.83
N PRO A 66 5.35 -6.33 -9.58
CA PRO A 66 6.02 -7.17 -8.58
C PRO A 66 7.54 -7.31 -8.83
N ALA A 67 8.01 -7.00 -10.03
CA ALA A 67 9.42 -6.97 -10.39
C ALA A 67 10.24 -5.85 -9.70
N ARG A 68 9.64 -4.68 -9.39
CA ARG A 68 10.37 -3.55 -8.76
C ARG A 68 10.27 -3.50 -7.24
N VAL A 69 9.24 -4.12 -6.65
CA VAL A 69 9.04 -4.08 -5.18
C VAL A 69 10.14 -4.85 -4.44
N ARG A 70 10.89 -5.73 -5.14
CA ARG A 70 11.98 -6.55 -4.57
C ARG A 70 13.30 -5.79 -4.37
N GLU A 71 13.50 -4.61 -4.95
CA GLU A 71 14.80 -3.91 -4.91
C GLU A 71 14.93 -2.83 -3.82
N ARG A 72 13.85 -2.53 -3.07
CA ARG A 72 13.91 -1.57 -1.95
C ARG A 72 13.67 -2.31 -0.63
N SER A 73 14.77 -2.86 -0.11
CA SER A 73 14.96 -3.61 1.16
C SER A 73 14.18 -3.04 2.36
N PRO A 74 13.93 -3.82 3.44
CA PRO A 74 14.99 -3.94 4.45
C PRO A 74 15.06 -5.27 5.22
N ALA A 75 16.25 -5.55 5.75
CA ALA A 75 16.42 -6.25 7.00
C ALA A 75 15.80 -5.40 8.13
N TYR A 76 14.56 -5.70 8.53
CA TYR A 76 14.01 -5.33 9.83
C TYR A 76 13.08 -6.46 10.26
N LEU A 77 13.28 -6.91 11.49
CA LEU A 77 12.74 -8.14 12.06
C LEU A 77 11.22 -8.25 11.86
N GLU A 78 10.83 -9.38 11.26
CA GLU A 78 9.45 -9.83 11.14
C GLU A 78 8.95 -10.25 12.53
N GLU A 79 8.30 -9.35 13.26
CA GLU A 79 7.42 -9.75 14.35
C GLU A 79 5.99 -9.84 13.83
N GLU A 80 5.51 -11.08 13.73
CA GLU A 80 4.14 -11.43 13.40
C GLU A 80 3.22 -10.81 14.45
N ILE A 81 2.33 -9.90 14.06
CA ILE A 81 1.27 -9.41 14.94
C ILE A 81 0.22 -10.53 15.04
N PRO A 82 0.03 -11.18 16.20
CA PRO A 82 -1.03 -12.16 16.36
C PRO A 82 -2.38 -11.44 16.43
N PHE A 83 -3.35 -11.96 15.67
CA PHE A 83 -4.74 -11.51 15.70
C PHE A 83 -5.31 -11.60 17.12
N PHE A 84 -5.90 -10.50 17.61
CA PHE A 84 -6.86 -10.47 18.72
C PHE A 84 -8.09 -9.66 18.29
#